data_AF-A0A3S6D6F1-F1
#
_entry.id   AF-A0A3S6D6F1-F1
#
_cell.length_a   1.000
_cell.length_b   1.000
_cell.length_c   1.000
_cell.angle_alpha   90.00
_cell.angle_beta   90.00
_cell.angle_gamma   90.00
#
_symmetry.space_group_name_H-M   'P 1'
#
loop_
_entity.id
_entity.type
_entity.pdbx_description
1 polymer ?
#
loop_
_entity_poly.entity_id
_entity_poly.type
_entity_poly.pdbx_seq_one_letter_code
_entity_poly.pdbx_strand_id
1 'polypeptide(L)'
;FLFCCWRVICCKSCELTNITITVEKEECRFCISINATWCAGYCYTRDLVYKDPARPNNQKTCTFKELVYETVKVPGCAHQADSLYTYPVATECHCGKCDSDSTDCTVQGLGP
;
A
#
# COMPACT_ATOMS: atom_id res chain seq x y z
N PHE A 1 15.21 -40.77 11.10
CA PHE A 1 14.92 -40.28 9.74
C PHE A 1 14.65 -38.79 9.81
N LEU A 2 15.69 -38.00 9.52
CA LEU A 2 15.68 -36.54 9.52
C LEU A 2 14.69 -36.02 8.47
N PHE A 3 13.69 -35.24 8.88
CA PHE A 3 13.03 -34.27 7.98
C PHE A 3 13.84 -32.97 8.03
N CYS A 4 14.96 -32.99 7.33
CA CYS A 4 15.72 -31.79 6.99
C CYS A 4 14.90 -30.89 6.06
N CYS A 5 14.93 -29.59 6.34
CA CYS A 5 14.83 -28.53 5.33
C CYS A 5 13.50 -28.32 4.60
N TRP A 6 12.43 -27.98 5.32
CA TRP A 6 11.47 -26.98 4.81
C TRP A 6 11.64 -25.67 5.57
N ARG A 7 12.80 -25.02 5.36
CA ARG A 7 12.82 -23.56 5.37
C ARG A 7 12.03 -23.11 4.14
N VAL A 8 10.71 -23.10 4.27
CA VAL A 8 9.88 -22.23 3.43
C VAL A 8 10.44 -20.83 3.68
N ILE A 9 10.89 -20.19 2.61
CA ILE A 9 11.39 -18.82 2.65
C ILE A 9 10.39 -17.99 3.45
N CYS A 10 10.90 -17.32 4.49
CA CYS A 10 10.16 -16.52 5.46
C CYS A 10 9.64 -15.23 4.80
N CYS A 11 8.84 -15.34 3.75
CA CYS A 11 8.14 -14.21 3.16
C CYS A 11 7.14 -13.70 4.20
N LYS A 12 7.28 -12.44 4.60
CA LYS A 12 6.31 -11.78 5.47
C LYS A 12 4.93 -11.80 4.80
N SER A 13 3.92 -12.31 5.48
CA SER A 13 2.53 -12.23 5.01
C SER A 13 2.14 -10.77 4.76
N CYS A 14 1.07 -10.55 4.00
CA CYS A 14 0.46 -9.22 3.88
C CYS A 14 0.06 -8.70 5.27
N GLU A 15 0.76 -7.68 5.75
CA GLU A 15 0.67 -7.16 7.12
C GLU A 15 0.81 -5.63 7.13
N LEU A 16 0.40 -5.03 8.25
CA LEU A 16 0.67 -3.62 8.54
C LEU A 16 2.18 -3.41 8.72
N THR A 17 2.72 -2.44 8.01
CA THR A 17 4.15 -2.11 8.00
C THR A 17 4.32 -0.60 8.16
N ASN A 18 5.26 -0.19 9.00
CA ASN A 18 5.63 1.22 9.11
C ASN A 18 6.47 1.63 7.90
N ILE A 19 6.02 2.66 7.20
CA ILE A 19 6.70 3.26 6.07
C ILE A 19 6.92 4.75 6.35
N THR A 20 7.80 5.36 5.56
CA THR A 20 7.96 6.81 5.55
C THR A 20 7.42 7.29 4.20
N ILE A 21 6.47 8.22 4.23
CA ILE A 21 5.91 8.83 3.04
C ILE A 21 6.42 10.27 2.87
N THR A 22 6.50 10.71 1.61
CA THR A 22 6.82 12.11 1.29
C THR A 22 5.55 12.88 0.99
N VAL A 23 5.23 13.86 1.84
CA VAL A 23 4.07 14.74 1.68
C VAL A 23 4.51 16.06 1.10
N GLU A 24 3.92 16.42 -0.04
CA GLU A 24 4.13 17.67 -0.74
C GLU A 24 2.80 18.37 -1.01
N LYS A 25 2.80 19.69 -0.87
CA LYS A 25 1.69 20.55 -1.27
C LYS A 25 2.26 21.64 -2.16
N GLU A 26 1.77 21.74 -3.40
CA GLU A 26 2.40 22.54 -4.46
C GLU A 26 2.56 24.02 -4.06
N GLU A 27 1.55 24.61 -3.41
CA GLU A 27 1.58 25.97 -2.87
C GLU A 27 2.63 26.22 -1.78
N CYS A 28 3.16 25.16 -1.15
CA CYS A 28 4.08 25.27 -0.02
C CYS A 28 5.55 25.11 -0.42
N ARG A 29 5.89 24.66 -1.63
CA ARG A 29 7.27 24.49 -2.16
C ARG A 29 8.23 23.71 -1.25
N PHE A 30 7.71 22.93 -0.30
CA PHE A 30 8.45 22.11 0.64
C PHE A 30 7.81 20.72 0.68
N CYS A 31 8.65 19.70 0.82
CA CYS A 31 8.24 18.33 1.08
C CYS A 31 8.64 17.96 2.51
N ILE A 32 7.78 17.22 3.20
CA ILE A 32 8.08 16.66 4.53
C ILE A 32 7.99 15.15 4.48
N SER A 33 8.87 14.48 5.22
CA SER A 33 8.80 13.02 5.40
C SER A 33 8.10 12.70 6.71
N ILE A 34 7.05 11.88 6.64
CA ILE A 34 6.29 11.46 7.83
C ILE A 34 6.19 9.94 7.88
N ASN A 35 6.17 9.40 9.09
CA ASN A 35 5.95 7.97 9.28
C ASN A 35 4.46 7.67 9.24
N ALA A 36 4.07 6.68 8.46
CA ALA A 36 2.71 6.19 8.34
C ALA A 36 2.70 4.67 8.36
N THR A 37 1.57 4.07 8.75
CA THR A 37 1.38 2.62 8.66
C THR A 37 0.68 2.29 7.35
N TRP A 38 1.27 1.39 6.55
CA TRP A 38 0.68 0.94 5.30
C TRP A 38 0.75 -0.59 5.09
N CYS A 39 0.22 -1.10 3.98
CA CYS A 39 0.18 -2.54 3.71
C CYS A 39 1.36 -3.00 2.86
N ALA A 40 2.08 -4.01 3.33
CA ALA A 40 3.16 -4.65 2.58
C ALA A 40 3.26 -6.14 2.91
N GLY A 41 3.78 -6.91 1.98
CA GLY A 41 3.98 -8.35 2.14
C GLY A 41 3.52 -9.15 0.94
N TYR A 42 3.44 -10.46 1.13
CA TYR A 42 3.17 -11.40 0.05
C TYR A 42 1.74 -11.96 0.11
N CYS A 43 1.15 -12.16 -1.07
CA CYS A 43 -0.14 -12.82 -1.26
C CYS A 43 0.01 -14.04 -2.16
N TYR A 44 -0.75 -15.09 -1.85
CA TYR A 44 -0.80 -16.28 -2.69
C TYR A 44 -1.53 -15.96 -4.00
N THR A 45 -0.84 -16.18 -5.11
CA THR A 45 -1.37 -16.07 -6.46
C THR A 45 -1.30 -17.41 -7.16
N ARG A 46 -2.19 -17.63 -8.13
CA ARG A 46 -2.20 -18.80 -8.99
C ARG A 46 -2.49 -18.36 -10.41
N ASP A 47 -1.80 -18.95 -11.36
CA ASP A 47 -2.21 -18.87 -12.75
C ASP A 47 -3.02 -20.11 -13.12
N LEU A 48 -4.12 -19.93 -13.85
CA LEU A 48 -4.96 -21.04 -14.26
C LEU A 48 -4.27 -21.80 -15.39
N VAL A 49 -4.09 -23.11 -15.23
CA VAL A 49 -3.48 -23.97 -16.25
C VAL A 49 -4.31 -23.95 -17.55
N TYR A 50 -5.63 -23.98 -17.43
CA TYR A 50 -6.55 -23.87 -18.56
C TYR A 50 -7.22 -22.50 -18.57
N LYS A 51 -7.06 -21.78 -19.68
CA LYS A 51 -7.56 -20.41 -19.88
C LYS A 51 -9.00 -20.42 -20.42
N ASP A 52 -9.92 -20.89 -19.58
CA ASP A 52 -11.36 -20.85 -19.86
C ASP A 52 -11.89 -19.40 -19.76
N PRO A 53 -12.44 -18.81 -20.84
CA PRO A 53 -13.02 -17.47 -20.80
C PRO A 53 -14.16 -17.31 -19.78
N ALA A 54 -14.88 -18.40 -19.47
CA ALA A 54 -15.97 -18.39 -18.49
C ALA A 54 -15.46 -18.38 -17.03
N ARG A 55 -14.16 -18.63 -16.81
CA ARG A 55 -13.57 -18.76 -15.48
C ARG A 55 -12.65 -17.58 -15.19
N PRO A 56 -13.06 -16.62 -14.32
CA PRO A 56 -12.27 -15.42 -14.10
C PRO A 56 -10.95 -15.76 -13.39
N ASN A 57 -9.84 -15.27 -13.95
CA ASN A 57 -8.51 -15.40 -13.36
C ASN A 57 -8.26 -14.25 -12.36
N ASN A 58 -8.90 -14.33 -11.19
CA ASN A 58 -8.81 -13.30 -10.17
C ASN A 58 -7.46 -13.39 -9.42
N GLN A 59 -6.61 -12.38 -9.61
CA GLN A 59 -5.39 -12.20 -8.85
C GLN A 59 -5.66 -11.38 -7.58
N LYS A 60 -4.88 -11.65 -6.53
CA LYS A 60 -4.93 -10.91 -5.26
C LYS A 60 -3.62 -10.17 -5.05
N THR A 61 -3.72 -8.97 -4.51
CA THR A 61 -2.58 -8.16 -4.08
C THR A 61 -2.70 -7.84 -2.58
N CYS A 62 -1.58 -7.47 -1.95
CA CYS A 62 -1.61 -6.96 -0.59
C CYS A 62 -2.11 -5.52 -0.64
N THR A 63 -3.27 -5.28 -0.03
CA THR A 63 -3.91 -3.97 -0.01
C THR A 63 -4.63 -3.74 1.31
N PHE A 64 -5.02 -2.49 1.57
CA PHE A 64 -5.81 -2.15 2.72
C PHE A 64 -7.21 -2.77 2.65
N LYS A 65 -7.71 -3.18 3.81
CA LYS A 65 -9.12 -3.51 4.01
C LYS A 65 -9.85 -2.31 4.61
N GLU A 66 -9.19 -1.64 5.54
CA GLU A 66 -9.69 -0.46 6.22
C GLU A 66 -8.56 0.57 6.33
N LEU A 67 -8.93 1.84 6.21
CA LEU A 67 -8.05 2.98 6.37
C LEU A 67 -8.75 4.09 7.16
N VAL A 68 -7.93 4.96 7.74
CA VAL A 68 -8.35 6.24 8.31
C VAL A 68 -7.55 7.36 7.66
N TYR A 69 -8.04 8.59 7.80
CA TYR A 69 -7.33 9.76 7.30
C TYR A 69 -6.76 10.56 8.45
N GLU A 70 -5.49 10.91 8.33
CA GLU A 70 -4.77 11.78 9.26
C GLU A 70 -4.39 13.08 8.56
N THR A 71 -4.20 14.15 9.34
CA THR A 71 -3.87 15.48 8.81
C THR A 71 -2.58 15.99 9.43
N VAL A 72 -1.67 16.48 8.58
CA VAL A 72 -0.41 17.11 8.97
C VAL A 72 -0.35 18.54 8.45
N LYS A 73 0.42 19.40 9.11
CA LYS A 73 0.72 20.74 8.62
C LYS A 73 2.04 20.75 7.84
N VAL A 74 1.97 21.08 6.55
CA VAL A 74 3.12 21.29 5.68
C VAL A 74 3.69 22.70 5.91
N PRO A 75 5.00 22.84 6.18
CA PRO A 75 5.63 24.14 6.35
C PRO A 75 5.83 24.86 5.01
N GLY A 76 6.11 26.18 5.04
CA GLY A 76 6.53 26.94 3.86
C GLY A 76 5.41 27.54 3.01
N CYS A 77 4.15 27.24 3.32
CA CYS A 77 3.00 27.83 2.64
C CYS A 77 2.90 29.35 2.87
N ALA A 78 2.49 30.10 1.83
CA ALA A 78 2.21 31.51 1.94
C ALA A 78 1.06 31.79 2.94
N HIS A 79 0.99 32.99 3.52
CA HIS A 79 0.09 33.34 4.62
C HIS A 79 -1.42 33.11 4.38
N GLN A 80 -1.86 32.90 3.14
CA GLN A 80 -3.26 32.61 2.77
C GLN A 80 -3.47 31.21 2.20
N ALA A 81 -2.41 30.43 2.00
CA ALA A 81 -2.48 29.08 1.48
C ALA A 81 -2.79 28.09 2.62
N ASP A 82 -3.69 27.14 2.35
CA ASP A 82 -3.96 26.07 3.31
C ASP A 82 -2.70 25.21 3.47
N SER A 83 -2.26 25.04 4.71
CA SER A 83 -1.06 24.26 5.05
C SER A 83 -1.39 22.83 5.47
N LEU A 84 -2.67 22.48 5.60
CA LEU A 84 -3.07 21.15 6.02
C LEU A 84 -3.05 20.19 4.83
N TYR A 85 -2.52 18.99 5.06
CA TYR A 85 -2.54 17.89 4.10
C TYR A 85 -3.10 16.65 4.78
N THR A 86 -4.05 15.99 4.11
CA THR A 86 -4.73 14.81 4.63
C THR A 86 -4.29 13.57 3.85
N TYR A 87 -3.78 12.55 4.55
CA TYR A 87 -3.23 11.32 3.97
C TYR A 87 -3.89 10.07 4.57
N PRO A 88 -3.99 8.97 3.80
CA PRO A 88 -4.53 7.71 4.30
C PRO A 88 -3.50 6.94 5.14
N VAL A 89 -4.00 6.23 6.16
CA VAL A 89 -3.24 5.31 7.02
C VAL A 89 -4.01 4.00 7.12
N ALA A 90 -3.37 2.85 6.86
CA ALA A 90 -4.04 1.56 7.05
C ALA A 90 -4.27 1.28 8.52
N THR A 91 -5.46 0.77 8.81
CA THR A 91 -5.80 0.11 10.08
C THR A 91 -5.89 -1.40 9.94
N GLU A 92 -6.12 -1.92 8.72
CA GLU A 92 -6.14 -3.35 8.44
C GLU A 92 -5.66 -3.64 7.00
N CYS A 93 -4.87 -4.70 6.83
CA CYS A 93 -4.37 -5.17 5.54
C CYS A 93 -4.90 -6.56 5.21
N HIS A 94 -5.10 -6.86 3.93
CA HIS A 94 -5.52 -8.17 3.48
C HIS A 94 -5.06 -8.47 2.05
N CYS A 95 -5.11 -9.76 1.66
CA CYS A 95 -4.95 -10.17 0.28
C CYS A 95 -6.29 -10.12 -0.45
N GLY A 96 -6.49 -9.07 -1.24
CA GLY A 96 -7.74 -8.73 -1.91
C GLY A 96 -7.56 -8.34 -3.38
N LYS A 97 -8.66 -8.02 -4.05
CA LYS A 97 -8.62 -7.36 -5.35
C LYS A 97 -8.15 -5.91 -5.14
N CYS A 98 -7.31 -5.39 -6.03
CA CYS A 98 -7.01 -3.96 -6.03
C CYS A 98 -8.27 -3.17 -6.42
N ASP A 99 -8.66 -2.22 -5.59
CA ASP A 99 -9.79 -1.34 -5.84
C ASP A 99 -9.36 -0.19 -6.77
N SER A 100 -9.72 -0.28 -8.04
CA SER A 100 -9.35 0.72 -9.06
C SER A 100 -10.05 2.07 -8.88
N ASP A 101 -11.11 2.14 -8.07
CA ASP A 101 -11.84 3.39 -7.86
C ASP A 101 -11.08 4.32 -6.88
N SER A 102 -10.24 3.74 -6.02
CA SER A 102 -9.50 4.46 -4.97
C SER A 102 -7.99 4.28 -5.03
N THR A 103 -7.48 3.28 -5.77
CA THR A 103 -6.08 2.89 -5.79
C THR A 103 -5.55 2.76 -7.21
N ASP A 104 -4.35 3.28 -7.46
CA ASP A 104 -3.63 3.02 -8.71
C ASP A 104 -3.07 1.59 -8.73
N CYS A 105 -3.74 0.71 -9.48
CA CYS A 105 -3.39 -0.70 -9.59
C CYS A 105 -2.27 -0.92 -10.62
N THR A 106 -1.03 -0.60 -10.22
CA THR A 106 0.16 -0.67 -11.08
C THR A 106 1.18 -1.74 -10.64
N VAL A 107 2.16 -2.03 -11.49
CA VAL A 107 3.31 -2.89 -11.17
C VAL A 107 4.33 -2.16 -10.30
N GLN A 108 4.54 -0.86 -10.55
CA GLN A 108 5.51 -0.03 -9.82
C GLN A 108 5.08 1.44 -9.83
N GLY A 109 5.07 2.06 -8.65
CA GLY A 109 4.90 3.51 -8.47
C GLY A 109 6.23 4.24 -8.28
N LEU A 110 6.17 5.53 -7.97
CA LEU A 110 7.35 6.37 -7.69
C LEU A 110 8.05 6.04 -6.37
N GLY A 111 7.34 5.34 -5.48
CA GLY A 111 7.73 5.09 -4.09
C GLY A 111 6.81 5.83 -3.12
N PRO A 112 6.79 5.41 -1.84
CA PRO A 112 6.08 6.12 -0.77
C PRO A 112 6.72 7.46 -0.43
#